data_AF-A0A8T6WZ64-F1
#
_entry.id   AF-A0A8T6WZ64-F1
#
_cell.length_a   1.000
_cell.length_b   1.000
_cell.length_c   1.000
_cell.angle_alpha   90.00
_cell.angle_beta   90.00
_cell.angle_gamma   90.00
#
_symmetry.space_group_name_H-M   'P 1'
#
loop_
_entity.id
_entity.type
_entity.pdbx_description
1 polymer ?
#
loop_
_entity_poly.entity_id
_entity_poly.type
_entity_poly.pdbx_seq_one_letter_code
_entity_poly.pdbx_strand_id
1 'polypeptide(L)' 'TNSSDLPATPGANRTGQIGFFDGFCAKYDPTGSDLLFLTYFGGTLNEYIFDMEVYPDGTIWFGGLSYSRDFPTTD' A
#
# COMPACT_ATOMS: atom_id res chain seq x y z
N THR A 1 5.41 -6.24 0.22
CA THR A 1 6.76 -5.88 -0.22
C THR A 1 7.69 -5.90 0.97
N ASN A 2 8.91 -6.38 0.78
CA ASN A 2 10.01 -6.22 1.73
C ASN A 2 11.08 -5.24 1.21
N SER A 3 10.77 -4.50 0.13
CA SER A 3 11.68 -3.52 -0.47
C SER A 3 11.80 -2.27 0.40
N SER A 4 13.04 -1.94 0.76
CA SER A 4 13.43 -0.77 1.52
C SER A 4 13.55 0.52 0.69
N ASP A 5 13.28 0.45 -0.61
CA ASP A 5 13.63 1.49 -1.58
C ASP A 5 12.51 1.82 -2.57
N LEU A 6 11.26 1.37 -2.36
CA LEU A 6 10.16 1.92 -3.16
C LEU A 6 9.96 3.41 -2.80
N PRO A 7 9.81 4.27 -3.82
CA PRO A 7 9.67 5.71 -3.60
C PRO A 7 8.28 6.02 -3.04
N ALA A 8 8.19 6.39 -1.76
CA ALA A 8 6.98 6.99 -1.24
C ALA A 8 6.77 8.40 -1.82
N THR A 9 5.55 8.72 -2.22
CA THR A 9 5.22 10.04 -2.78
C THR A 9 4.79 11.02 -1.71
N PRO A 10 4.93 12.35 -1.93
CA PRO A 10 4.34 13.35 -1.04
C PRO A 10 2.85 13.08 -0.79
N GLY A 11 2.42 13.10 0.47
CA GLY A 11 1.03 12.80 0.86
C GLY A 11 0.71 11.31 1.03
N ALA A 12 1.70 10.41 0.91
CA ALA A 12 1.53 9.01 1.28
C ALA A 12 1.17 8.87 2.77
N ASN A 13 0.20 8.01 3.08
CA ASN A 13 -0.16 7.69 4.47
C ASN A 13 1.04 7.12 5.23
N ARG A 14 1.92 6.38 4.53
CA ARG A 14 3.21 5.92 5.06
C ARG A 14 4.29 5.92 4.00
N THR A 15 5.52 6.19 4.44
CA THR A 15 6.69 6.34 3.57
C THR A 15 7.63 5.13 3.55
N GLY A 16 7.21 4.01 4.13
CA GLY A 16 8.00 2.78 4.19
C GLY A 16 7.23 1.65 4.86
N GLN A 17 7.78 0.44 4.75
CA GLN A 17 7.27 -0.73 5.46
C GLN A 17 7.61 -0.70 6.95
N ILE A 18 6.73 -1.29 7.76
CA ILE A 18 6.88 -1.47 9.21
C ILE A 18 7.24 -2.93 9.49
N GLY A 19 6.45 -3.85 8.93
CA GLY A 19 6.64 -5.28 9.02
C GLY A 19 7.71 -5.77 8.03
N PHE A 20 7.94 -7.09 8.04
CA PHE A 20 8.86 -7.70 7.07
C PHE A 20 8.25 -7.75 5.66
N PHE A 21 6.93 -7.91 5.57
CA PHE A 21 6.19 -7.73 4.33
C PHE A 21 4.97 -6.85 4.56
N ASP A 22 4.92 -5.68 3.92
CA ASP A 22 3.75 -4.79 3.97
C ASP A 22 3.07 -4.69 2.61
N GLY A 23 1.77 -4.38 2.61
CA GLY A 23 1.09 -3.97 1.41
C GLY A 23 1.63 -2.63 0.88
N PHE A 24 1.57 -2.43 -0.43
CA PHE A 24 1.76 -1.10 -1.02
C PHE A 24 0.75 -0.90 -2.16
N CYS A 25 0.39 0.34 -2.41
CA CYS A 25 -0.40 0.74 -3.56
C CYS A 25 0.37 1.80 -4.32
N ALA A 26 0.51 1.62 -5.63
CA ALA A 26 1.18 2.55 -6.51
C ALA A 26 0.25 2.94 -7.67
N LYS A 27 0.25 4.22 -8.03
CA LYS A 27 -0.44 4.74 -9.20
C LYS A 27 0.58 5.38 -10.12
N TYR A 28 0.59 4.95 -11.37
CA TYR A 28 1.37 5.56 -12.43
C TYR A 28 0.49 6.46 -13.30
N ASP A 29 1.13 7.31 -14.10
CA ASP A 29 0.45 7.99 -15.20
C ASP A 29 -0.09 6.96 -16.23
N PRO A 30 -0.99 7.36 -17.15
CA PRO A 30 -1.54 6.44 -18.15
C PRO A 30 -0.51 5.84 -19.12
N THR A 31 0.67 6.45 -19.23
CA THR A 31 1.78 5.96 -20.07
C THR A 31 2.70 4.99 -19.32
N GLY A 32 2.58 4.92 -18.00
CA GLY A 32 3.42 4.11 -17.11
C GLY A 32 4.80 4.70 -16.83
N SER A 33 5.11 5.93 -17.26
CA SER A 33 6.44 6.53 -17.07
C SER A 33 6.65 7.15 -15.70
N ASP A 34 5.64 7.86 -15.20
CA ASP A 34 5.76 8.59 -13.95
C ASP A 34 4.94 7.93 -12.85
N LEU A 35 5.57 7.77 -11.68
CA LEU A 35 4.89 7.39 -10.46
C LEU A 35 4.19 8.62 -9.86
N LEU A 36 2.87 8.60 -9.86
CA LEU A 36 2.03 9.69 -9.34
C LEU A 36 1.77 9.57 -7.84
N PHE A 37 1.65 8.34 -7.34
CA PHE A 37 1.38 8.05 -5.94
C PHE A 37 1.94 6.70 -5.54
N LEU A 38 2.50 6.59 -4.34
CA LEU A 38 2.79 5.33 -3.69
C LEU A 38 2.65 5.48 -2.18
N THR A 39 1.93 4.55 -1.56
CA THR A 39 1.87 4.41 -0.10
C THR A 39 2.06 2.96 0.32
N TYR A 40 2.49 2.79 1.56
CA TYR A 40 2.56 1.50 2.25
C TYR A 40 1.38 1.33 3.21
N PHE A 41 1.03 0.08 3.52
CA PHE A 41 0.04 -0.28 4.53
C PHE A 41 0.34 -1.64 5.16
N GLY A 42 0.32 -1.68 6.48
CA GLY A 42 0.68 -2.85 7.26
C GLY A 42 0.75 -2.53 8.75
N GLY A 43 0.95 -3.56 9.55
CA GLY A 43 1.23 -3.49 10.98
C GLY A 43 2.66 -3.97 11.27
N THR A 44 2.90 -4.49 12.47
CA THR A 44 4.26 -4.94 12.87
C THR A 44 4.67 -6.30 12.31
N LEU A 45 3.74 -7.08 11.76
CA LEU A 45 3.95 -8.40 11.16
C LEU A 45 3.71 -8.36 9.65
N ASN A 46 3.36 -9.48 9.03
CA ASN A 46 3.25 -9.57 7.57
C ASN A 46 1.82 -9.34 7.08
N GLU A 47 1.72 -8.56 6.01
CA GLU A 47 0.51 -8.30 5.23
C GLU A 47 0.66 -8.74 3.78
N TYR A 48 -0.37 -9.42 3.30
CA TYR A 48 -0.46 -9.90 1.93
C TYR A 48 -1.76 -9.42 1.31
N ILE A 49 -1.64 -8.66 0.22
CA ILE A 49 -2.75 -8.26 -0.62
C ILE A 49 -2.90 -9.32 -1.71
N PHE A 50 -4.09 -9.88 -1.86
CA PHE A 50 -4.40 -10.85 -2.90
C PHE A 50 -5.27 -10.27 -4.00
N ASP A 51 -6.02 -9.21 -3.68
CA ASP A 51 -6.94 -8.58 -4.63
C ASP A 51 -7.03 -7.06 -4.40
N MET A 52 -7.35 -6.35 -5.48
CA MET A 52 -7.53 -4.90 -5.50
C MET A 52 -8.58 -4.50 -6.52
N GLU A 53 -9.52 -3.65 -6.11
CA GLU A 53 -10.52 -3.04 -6.99
C GLU A 53 -10.50 -1.51 -6.88
N VAL A 54 -10.69 -0.83 -8.01
CA VAL A 54 -10.82 0.63 -8.06
C VAL A 54 -12.22 0.97 -8.52
N TYR A 55 -12.94 1.73 -7.71
CA TYR A 55 -14.31 2.18 -7.98
C TYR A 55 -14.33 3.44 -8.86
N PRO A 56 -15.45 3.74 -9.54
CA PRO A 56 -15.56 4.92 -10.42
C PRO A 56 -15.32 6.27 -9.73
N ASP A 57 -15.52 6.35 -8.41
CA ASP A 57 -15.26 7.53 -7.60
C ASP A 57 -13.77 7.68 -7.19
N GLY A 58 -12.92 6.71 -7.58
CA GLY A 58 -11.50 6.67 -7.24
C GLY A 58 -11.19 5.97 -5.92
N THR A 59 -12.18 5.44 -5.21
CA THR A 59 -11.96 4.64 -4.01
C THR A 59 -11.26 3.33 -4.37
N ILE A 60 -10.25 2.94 -3.60
CA ILE A 60 -9.50 1.70 -3.78
C ILE A 60 -9.81 0.75 -2.63
N TRP A 61 -10.23 -0.46 -2.96
CA TRP A 61 -10.43 -1.54 -1.98
C TRP A 61 -9.33 -2.57 -2.13
N PHE A 62 -8.83 -3.07 -1.00
CA PHE A 62 -7.84 -4.14 -0.95
C PHE A 62 -8.44 -5.36 -0.24
N GLY A 63 -8.26 -6.53 -0.81
CA GLY A 63 -8.57 -7.82 -0.19
C GLY A 63 -7.30 -8.58 0.14
N GLY A 64 -7.19 -9.13 1.34
CA GLY A 64 -5.95 -9.75 1.77
C GLY A 64 -5.98 -10.41 3.14
N LEU A 65 -4.79 -10.77 3.63
CA LEU A 65 -4.53 -11.32 4.95
C LEU A 65 -3.55 -10.41 5.69
N SER A 66 -3.85 -10.10 6.95
CA SER A 66 -2.90 -9.53 7.89
C SER A 66 -2.62 -10.52 9.02
N TYR A 67 -1.35 -10.70 9.35
CA TYR A 67 -0.92 -11.39 10.56
C TYR A 67 -0.75 -10.43 11.75
N SER A 68 -0.78 -9.13 11.49
CA SER A 68 -0.59 -8.08 12.48
C SER A 68 -1.83 -7.88 13.35
N ARG A 69 -1.63 -7.83 14.67
CA ARG A 69 -2.70 -7.45 15.61
C ARG A 69 -2.96 -5.95 15.64
N ASP A 70 -1.98 -5.17 15.18
CA ASP A 70 -1.98 -3.72 15.09
C ASP A 70 -2.19 -3.25 13.64
N PHE A 71 -2.81 -4.08 12.79
CA PHE A 71 -3.18 -3.68 11.46
C PHE A 71 -4.14 -2.47 11.52
N PRO A 72 -3.84 -1.35 10.83
CA PRO A 72 -4.71 -0.18 10.84
C PRO A 72 -6.08 -0.50 10.22
N THR A 73 -7.16 -0.27 10.96
CA THR A 73 -8.54 -0.50 10.48
C THR A 73 -9.31 0.78 10.20
N THR A 74 -9.07 1.83 10.99
CA THR A 74 -9.62 3.18 10.84
C THR A 74 -8.68 4.17 11.53
N ASP A 75 -8.66 5.43 11.08
CA ASP A 75 -8.09 6.56 11.85
C ASP A 75 -9.10 7.13 12.87
#